data_AF-D1CTX4-F1
#
_entry.id   AF-D1CTX4-F1
#
_cell.length_a   1.000
_cell.length_b   1.000
_cell.length_c   1.000
_cell.angle_alpha   90.00
_cell.angle_beta   90.00
_cell.angle_gamma   90.00
#
_symmetry.space_group_name_H-M   'P 1'
#
loop_
_entity.id
_entity.type
_entity.pdbx_description
1 polymer ?
#
loop_
_entity_poly.entity_id
_entity_poly.type
_entity_poly.pdbx_seq_one_letter_code
_entity_poly.pdbx_strand_id
1 'polypeptide(L)'
;MSASGRLPTGVMFHDDETPDSLMARAARANNFYSLTEFCGFTGMPRSGIATMDIDHQCQIADWTGVAVEELVKFANRSEKIVKFGNAIVRKTQLRATSRRYCPHCFARDLECSTDPANARIYMRATWRFNMIANCPEHDVSLANLPDDFDLLDLRDFAKAEV
;
A
#
# COMPACT_ATOMS: atom_id res chain seq x y z
N MET A 1 -3.97 21.14 -22.62
CA MET A 1 -4.31 20.72 -21.24
C MET A 1 -4.34 19.21 -21.27
N SER A 2 -3.37 18.53 -20.66
CA SER A 2 -3.24 17.07 -20.81
C SER A 2 -4.45 16.36 -20.20
N ALA A 3 -5.16 15.58 -21.03
CA ALA A 3 -6.48 15.03 -20.77
C ALA A 3 -6.44 13.68 -20.02
N SER A 4 -5.68 13.60 -18.94
CA SER A 4 -5.68 12.41 -18.09
C SER A 4 -5.68 12.87 -16.64
N GLY A 5 -6.68 12.47 -15.86
CA GLY A 5 -6.72 12.67 -14.40
C GLY A 5 -5.63 11.89 -13.66
N ARG A 6 -4.56 11.47 -14.34
CA ARG A 6 -3.41 10.74 -13.80
C ARG A 6 -2.46 11.68 -13.08
N LEU A 7 -1.80 11.16 -12.05
CA LEU A 7 -0.68 11.86 -11.43
C LEU A 7 0.49 11.96 -12.41
N PRO A 8 1.29 13.06 -12.37
CA PRO A 8 2.42 13.27 -13.28
C PRO A 8 3.43 12.12 -13.30
N THR A 9 3.79 11.61 -12.13
CA THR A 9 4.67 10.45 -11.99
C THR A 9 3.84 9.24 -11.57
N GLY A 10 3.71 8.26 -12.46
CA GLY A 10 3.07 6.98 -12.17
C GLY A 10 4.00 6.04 -11.39
N VAL A 11 3.41 5.05 -10.71
CA VAL A 11 4.11 3.94 -10.07
C VAL A 11 3.51 2.62 -10.55
N MET A 12 4.33 1.56 -10.63
CA MET A 12 3.84 0.24 -10.98
C MET A 12 3.00 -0.35 -9.85
N PHE A 13 1.75 -0.75 -10.15
CA PHE A 13 0.89 -1.47 -9.22
C PHE A 13 1.32 -2.94 -9.14
N HIS A 14 1.38 -3.49 -7.92
CA HIS A 14 1.68 -4.91 -7.71
C HIS A 14 0.40 -5.69 -7.34
N ASP A 15 0.29 -6.91 -7.86
CA ASP A 15 -0.90 -7.76 -7.72
C ASP A 15 -1.26 -8.13 -6.26
N ASP A 16 -0.33 -7.96 -5.33
CA ASP A 16 -0.53 -8.21 -3.90
C ASP A 16 -0.37 -6.94 -3.04
N GLU A 17 -0.47 -5.75 -3.63
CA GLU A 17 -0.32 -4.48 -2.94
C GLU A 17 -1.62 -3.98 -2.30
N THR A 18 -1.50 -3.32 -1.14
CA THR A 18 -2.64 -2.66 -0.50
C THR A 18 -2.89 -1.23 -1.05
N PRO A 19 -4.13 -0.74 -1.09
CA PRO A 19 -4.43 0.57 -1.70
C PRO A 19 -3.72 1.76 -1.04
N ASP A 20 -3.56 1.71 0.28
CA ASP A 20 -2.80 2.69 1.06
C ASP A 20 -1.31 2.68 0.72
N SER A 21 -0.73 1.51 0.43
CA SER A 21 0.65 1.41 -0.07
C SER A 21 0.81 2.03 -1.45
N LEU A 22 -0.10 1.70 -2.38
CA LEU A 22 -0.06 2.25 -3.74
C LEU A 22 -0.12 3.78 -3.70
N MET A 23 -1.06 4.33 -2.92
CA MET A 23 -1.19 5.78 -2.80
C MET A 23 -0.03 6.44 -2.07
N ALA A 24 0.57 5.78 -1.07
CA ALA A 24 1.79 6.28 -0.43
C ALA A 24 2.94 6.40 -1.43
N ARG A 25 3.17 5.35 -2.24
CA ARG A 25 4.18 5.34 -3.30
C ARG A 25 3.90 6.37 -4.36
N ALA A 26 2.66 6.49 -4.81
CA ALA A 26 2.24 7.51 -5.79
C ALA A 26 2.46 8.92 -5.25
N ALA A 27 2.06 9.21 -4.01
CA ALA A 27 2.32 10.49 -3.35
C ALA A 27 3.83 10.78 -3.28
N ARG A 28 4.63 9.78 -2.87
CA ARG A 28 6.08 9.93 -2.76
C ARG A 28 6.77 10.15 -4.10
N ALA A 29 6.33 9.47 -5.16
CA ALA A 29 6.81 9.65 -6.53
C ALA A 29 6.47 11.05 -7.10
N ASN A 30 5.45 11.72 -6.53
CA ASN A 30 5.05 13.08 -6.88
C ASN A 30 5.53 14.12 -5.85
N ASN A 31 6.59 13.80 -5.08
CA ASN A 31 7.29 14.68 -4.15
C ASN A 31 6.48 15.18 -2.94
N PHE A 32 5.42 14.49 -2.56
CA PHE A 32 4.80 14.72 -1.25
C PHE A 32 5.67 14.14 -0.14
N TYR A 33 5.66 14.80 1.02
CA TYR A 33 6.43 14.39 2.21
C TYR A 33 5.64 13.53 3.16
N SER A 34 4.31 13.60 3.12
CA SER A 34 3.42 12.73 3.90
C SER A 34 2.14 12.42 3.14
N LEU A 35 1.47 11.34 3.52
CA LEU A 35 0.11 11.05 3.03
C LEU A 35 -0.87 12.13 3.50
N THR A 36 -0.64 12.73 4.66
CA THR A 36 -1.46 13.84 5.19
C THR A 36 -1.40 15.07 4.28
N GLU A 37 -0.21 15.45 3.81
CA GLU A 37 -0.03 16.55 2.87
C GLU A 37 -0.74 16.27 1.54
N PHE A 38 -0.55 15.07 0.99
CA PHE A 38 -1.23 14.63 -0.24
C PHE A 38 -2.76 14.68 -0.11
N CYS A 39 -3.29 14.14 0.99
CA CYS A 39 -4.72 14.17 1.31
C CYS A 39 -5.24 15.61 1.46
N GLY A 40 -4.47 16.49 2.10
CA GLY A 40 -4.82 17.91 2.24
C GLY A 40 -4.84 18.65 0.90
N PHE A 41 -3.89 18.35 0.02
CA PHE A 41 -3.81 18.94 -1.32
C PHE A 41 -4.94 18.48 -2.24
N THR A 42 -5.31 17.20 -2.17
CA THR A 42 -6.30 16.59 -3.07
C THR A 42 -7.73 16.58 -2.52
N GLY A 43 -7.91 16.82 -1.21
CA GLY A 43 -9.18 16.64 -0.52
C GLY A 43 -9.56 15.18 -0.25
N MET A 44 -8.70 14.22 -0.61
CA MET A 44 -8.95 12.79 -0.40
C MET A 44 -8.78 12.41 1.08
N PRO A 45 -9.79 11.83 1.75
CA PRO A 45 -9.61 11.35 3.12
C PRO A 45 -8.73 10.09 3.17
N ARG A 46 -7.82 10.01 4.15
CA ARG A 46 -6.93 8.83 4.33
C ARG A 46 -7.72 7.53 4.53
N SER A 47 -8.87 7.61 5.21
CA SER A 47 -9.78 6.46 5.32
C SER A 47 -10.28 6.02 3.96
N GLY A 48 -10.72 6.95 3.10
CA GLY A 48 -11.26 6.65 1.78
C GLY A 48 -10.27 5.95 0.85
N ILE A 49 -8.96 6.23 1.00
CA ILE A 49 -7.88 5.48 0.34
C ILE A 49 -7.84 4.04 0.88
N ALA A 50 -7.70 3.89 2.19
CA ALA A 50 -7.49 2.58 2.79
C ALA A 50 -8.70 1.65 2.60
N THR A 51 -9.92 2.17 2.73
CA THR A 51 -11.17 1.42 2.60
C THR A 51 -11.63 1.30 1.17
N MET A 52 -11.08 2.08 0.24
CA MET A 52 -11.61 2.28 -1.10
C MET A 52 -13.12 2.59 -1.03
N ASP A 53 -13.47 3.73 -0.43
CA ASP A 53 -14.87 4.18 -0.31
C ASP A 53 -15.43 4.52 -1.68
N ILE A 54 -16.70 4.19 -1.94
CA ILE A 54 -17.32 4.30 -3.27
C ILE A 54 -17.19 5.68 -3.91
N ASP A 55 -17.27 6.73 -3.09
CA ASP A 55 -17.16 8.13 -3.52
C ASP A 55 -15.76 8.49 -4.05
N HIS A 56 -14.74 7.69 -3.71
CA HIS A 56 -13.33 7.99 -3.95
C HIS A 56 -12.65 7.01 -4.92
N GLN A 57 -13.24 5.83 -5.18
CA GLN A 57 -12.59 4.77 -5.98
C GLN A 57 -12.23 5.24 -7.39
N CYS A 58 -13.14 5.94 -8.08
CA CYS A 58 -12.92 6.42 -9.44
C CYS A 58 -11.76 7.42 -9.50
N GLN A 59 -11.65 8.32 -8.51
CA GLN A 59 -10.57 9.31 -8.48
C GLN A 59 -9.20 8.65 -8.28
N ILE A 60 -9.13 7.62 -7.42
CA ILE A 60 -7.89 6.86 -7.20
C ILE A 60 -7.52 6.06 -8.46
N ALA A 61 -8.51 5.45 -9.11
CA ALA A 61 -8.32 4.76 -10.39
C ALA A 61 -7.82 5.71 -11.48
N ASP A 62 -8.36 6.93 -11.55
CA ASP A 62 -7.91 7.95 -12.50
C ASP A 62 -6.47 8.39 -12.21
N TRP A 63 -6.11 8.63 -10.94
CA TRP A 63 -4.76 9.04 -10.55
C TRP A 63 -3.70 8.00 -10.86
N THR A 64 -4.00 6.73 -10.58
CA THR A 64 -3.05 5.61 -10.66
C THR A 64 -3.08 4.91 -12.02
N GLY A 65 -4.19 5.04 -12.76
CA GLY A 65 -4.47 4.25 -13.96
C GLY A 65 -4.81 2.79 -13.68
N VAL A 66 -5.03 2.40 -12.42
CA VAL A 66 -5.37 1.03 -12.01
C VAL A 66 -6.88 0.88 -11.97
N ALA A 67 -7.38 -0.26 -12.45
CA ALA A 67 -8.82 -0.54 -12.43
C ALA A 67 -9.37 -0.62 -11.00
N VAL A 68 -10.59 -0.12 -10.78
CA VAL A 68 -11.23 -0.10 -9.46
C VAL A 68 -11.31 -1.50 -8.86
N GLU A 69 -11.58 -2.51 -9.67
CA GLU A 69 -11.71 -3.92 -9.27
C GLU A 69 -10.42 -4.47 -8.67
N GLU A 70 -9.27 -4.00 -9.15
CA GLU A 70 -7.95 -4.35 -8.62
C GLU A 70 -7.68 -3.65 -7.30
N LEU A 71 -7.97 -2.35 -7.23
CA LEU A 71 -7.77 -1.54 -6.02
C LEU A 71 -8.62 -2.04 -4.85
N VAL A 72 -9.84 -2.49 -5.08
CA VAL A 72 -10.71 -2.95 -3.98
C VAL A 72 -10.31 -4.31 -3.41
N LYS A 73 -9.45 -5.09 -4.08
CA LYS A 73 -9.10 -6.47 -3.66
C LYS A 73 -8.56 -6.53 -2.25
N PHE A 74 -7.73 -5.58 -1.85
CA PHE A 74 -7.06 -5.58 -0.54
C PHE A 74 -7.43 -4.38 0.34
N ALA A 75 -8.58 -3.77 0.05
CA ALA A 75 -9.11 -2.65 0.81
C ALA A 75 -9.42 -3.03 2.27
N ASN A 76 -9.23 -2.07 3.17
CA ASN A 76 -9.45 -2.19 4.61
C ASN A 76 -10.94 -2.06 4.99
N ARG A 77 -11.76 -2.98 4.48
CA ARG A 77 -13.21 -3.05 4.72
C ARG A 77 -13.57 -3.27 6.19
N SER A 78 -14.68 -2.71 6.67
CA SER A 78 -15.09 -2.69 8.09
C SER A 78 -16.08 -3.81 8.47
N GLU A 79 -16.61 -4.51 7.46
CA GLU A 79 -17.56 -5.59 7.60
C GLU A 79 -16.95 -6.80 8.33
N LYS A 80 -17.78 -7.59 9.03
CA LYS A 80 -17.30 -8.76 9.80
C LYS A 80 -16.71 -9.85 8.92
N ILE A 81 -17.24 -10.00 7.71
CA ILE A 81 -16.79 -10.92 6.68
C ILE A 81 -16.53 -10.08 5.43
N VAL A 82 -15.32 -10.17 4.91
CA VAL A 82 -14.86 -9.33 3.79
C VAL A 82 -14.24 -10.21 2.71
N LYS A 83 -14.33 -9.78 1.46
CA LYS A 83 -13.48 -10.29 0.41
C LYS A 83 -12.09 -9.67 0.56
N PHE A 84 -11.04 -10.49 0.52
CA PHE A 84 -9.65 -10.07 0.58
C PHE A 84 -8.86 -10.86 -0.46
N GLY A 85 -8.45 -10.18 -1.53
CA GLY A 85 -8.02 -10.83 -2.77
C GLY A 85 -9.15 -11.68 -3.35
N ASN A 86 -8.87 -12.97 -3.57
CA ASN A 86 -9.86 -13.96 -4.02
C ASN A 86 -10.50 -14.76 -2.87
N ALA A 87 -10.15 -14.47 -1.62
CA ALA A 87 -10.65 -15.18 -0.45
C ALA A 87 -11.79 -14.43 0.25
N ILE A 88 -12.66 -15.17 0.93
CA ILE A 88 -13.62 -14.62 1.90
C ILE A 88 -13.06 -14.90 3.30
N VAL A 89 -12.84 -13.84 4.07
CA VAL A 89 -12.17 -13.94 5.37
C VAL A 89 -12.96 -13.20 6.45
N ARG A 90 -12.80 -13.63 7.71
CA ARG A 90 -13.32 -12.86 8.85
C ARG A 90 -12.38 -11.69 9.11
N LYS A 91 -12.94 -10.53 9.46
CA LYS A 91 -12.14 -9.35 9.81
C LYS A 91 -11.14 -9.62 10.93
N THR A 92 -11.48 -10.50 11.88
CA THR A 92 -10.60 -10.93 12.98
C THR A 92 -9.38 -11.74 12.53
N GLN A 93 -9.34 -12.22 11.28
CA GLN A 93 -8.16 -12.86 10.69
C GLN A 93 -7.20 -11.85 10.08
N LEU A 94 -7.63 -10.59 9.90
CA LEU A 94 -6.82 -9.51 9.36
C LEU A 94 -6.43 -8.53 10.46
N ARG A 95 -5.22 -7.98 10.36
CA ARG A 95 -4.77 -6.86 11.16
C ARG A 95 -5.47 -5.58 10.69
N ALA A 96 -5.80 -4.73 11.66
CA ALA A 96 -6.32 -3.39 11.40
C ALA A 96 -5.29 -2.52 10.67
N THR A 97 -4.00 -2.71 10.98
CA THR A 97 -2.87 -1.97 10.43
C THR A 97 -1.97 -2.86 9.58
N SER A 98 -1.37 -2.29 8.53
CA SER A 98 -0.35 -2.94 7.69
C SER A 98 1.04 -2.53 8.20
N ARG A 99 1.42 -3.00 9.39
CA ARG A 99 2.70 -2.61 10.05
C ARG A 99 3.79 -3.66 9.96
N ARG A 100 3.50 -4.79 9.34
CA ARG A 100 4.44 -5.89 9.26
C ARG A 100 5.11 -5.92 7.91
N TYR A 101 6.39 -6.26 7.90
CA TYR A 101 7.16 -6.32 6.68
C TYR A 101 8.25 -7.38 6.75
N CYS A 102 8.80 -7.71 5.59
CA CYS A 102 9.99 -8.54 5.47
C CYS A 102 11.16 -7.66 5.00
N PRO A 103 12.28 -7.59 5.75
CA PRO A 103 13.45 -6.82 5.35
C PRO A 103 14.03 -7.28 4.00
N HIS A 104 14.00 -8.58 3.71
CA HIS A 104 14.48 -9.11 2.43
C HIS A 104 13.57 -8.71 1.25
N CYS A 105 12.25 -8.66 1.44
CA CYS A 105 11.34 -8.12 0.43
C CYS A 105 11.63 -6.64 0.18
N PHE A 106 11.84 -5.84 1.23
CA PHE A 106 12.17 -4.42 1.08
C PHE A 106 13.50 -4.20 0.35
N ALA A 107 14.55 -4.95 0.69
CA ALA A 107 15.82 -4.92 -0.03
C ALA A 107 15.64 -5.29 -1.51
N ARG A 108 14.90 -6.36 -1.80
CA ARG A 108 14.59 -6.77 -3.18
C ARG A 108 13.81 -5.70 -3.95
N ASP A 109 12.82 -5.08 -3.31
CA ASP A 109 12.01 -4.02 -3.94
C ASP A 109 12.89 -2.82 -4.36
N LEU A 110 13.87 -2.45 -3.53
CA LEU A 110 14.84 -1.39 -3.86
C LEU A 110 15.74 -1.76 -5.05
N GLU A 111 16.12 -3.02 -5.19
CA GLU A 111 17.03 -3.49 -6.24
C GLU A 111 16.32 -3.73 -7.58
N CYS A 112 15.10 -4.27 -7.54
CA CYS A 112 14.44 -4.83 -8.73
C CYS A 112 13.35 -3.93 -9.35
N SER A 113 12.88 -2.87 -8.68
CA SER A 113 11.82 -2.01 -9.22
C SER A 113 12.33 -0.91 -10.17
N THR A 114 11.56 -0.63 -11.21
CA THR A 114 11.80 0.48 -12.15
C THR A 114 11.26 1.82 -11.66
N ASP A 115 10.49 1.84 -10.57
CA ASP A 115 9.94 3.09 -10.00
C ASP A 115 11.05 3.99 -9.44
N PRO A 116 10.74 5.29 -9.18
CA PRO A 116 11.62 6.16 -8.43
C PRO A 116 12.08 5.51 -7.12
N ALA A 117 13.38 5.62 -6.78
CA ALA A 117 13.98 4.90 -5.65
C ALA A 117 13.28 5.13 -4.29
N ASN A 118 12.64 6.28 -4.12
CA ASN A 118 11.85 6.63 -2.93
C ASN A 118 10.43 6.03 -2.92
N ALA A 119 9.98 5.39 -3.99
CA ALA A 119 8.64 4.84 -4.17
C ALA A 119 8.64 3.35 -4.58
N ARG A 120 9.78 2.66 -4.47
CA ARG A 120 9.91 1.25 -4.90
C ARG A 120 9.29 0.25 -3.93
N ILE A 121 9.45 0.50 -2.63
CA ILE A 121 9.00 -0.39 -1.58
C ILE A 121 7.49 -0.30 -1.44
N TYR A 122 6.85 -1.46 -1.36
CA TYR A 122 5.41 -1.56 -1.20
C TYR A 122 5.01 -2.54 -0.09
N MET A 123 3.81 -2.35 0.45
CA MET A 123 3.24 -3.23 1.46
C MET A 123 2.42 -4.34 0.81
N ARG A 124 2.80 -5.58 1.15
CA ARG A 124 2.13 -6.78 0.66
C ARG A 124 0.90 -7.09 1.51
N ALA A 125 -0.20 -7.40 0.86
CA ALA A 125 -1.49 -7.69 1.45
C ALA A 125 -1.45 -8.92 2.36
N THR A 126 -0.61 -9.91 2.04
CA THR A 126 -0.44 -11.12 2.85
C THR A 126 0.05 -10.80 4.27
N TRP A 127 0.84 -9.74 4.45
CA TRP A 127 1.33 -9.29 5.76
C TRP A 127 0.23 -8.74 6.67
N ARG A 128 -1.02 -8.65 6.20
CA ARG A 128 -2.17 -8.33 7.03
C ARG A 128 -2.76 -9.54 7.76
N PHE A 129 -2.50 -10.77 7.34
CA PHE A 129 -3.11 -11.94 7.99
C PHE A 129 -2.50 -12.26 9.35
N ASN A 130 -3.33 -12.32 10.40
CA ASN A 130 -2.89 -12.63 11.77
C ASN A 130 -2.13 -13.96 11.89
N MET A 131 -2.51 -14.96 11.08
CA MET A 131 -1.90 -16.29 11.06
C MET A 131 -0.57 -16.39 10.30
N ILE A 132 -0.23 -15.38 9.48
CA ILE A 132 1.02 -15.37 8.71
C ILE A 132 2.07 -14.67 9.58
N ALA A 133 2.90 -15.44 10.27
CA ALA A 133 4.00 -14.92 11.09
C ALA A 133 5.29 -14.69 10.29
N ASN A 134 5.54 -15.54 9.29
CA ASN A 134 6.73 -15.49 8.44
C ASN A 134 6.39 -14.94 7.05
N CYS A 135 7.37 -14.33 6.40
CA CYS A 135 7.31 -13.96 5.00
C CYS A 135 7.12 -15.21 4.13
N PRO A 136 6.07 -15.31 3.29
CA PRO A 136 5.86 -16.47 2.43
C PRO A 136 6.98 -16.71 1.39
N GLU A 137 7.75 -15.67 1.06
CA GLU A 137 8.81 -15.74 0.05
C GLU A 137 10.20 -16.06 0.63
N HIS A 138 10.48 -15.64 1.87
CA HIS A 138 11.81 -15.72 2.48
C HIS A 138 11.84 -16.59 3.74
N ASP A 139 10.68 -17.02 4.24
CA ASP A 139 10.50 -17.81 5.47
C ASP A 139 11.16 -17.22 6.73
N VAL A 140 11.28 -15.89 6.78
CA VAL A 140 11.74 -15.16 7.97
C VAL A 140 10.56 -14.54 8.72
N SER A 141 10.68 -14.39 10.04
CA SER A 141 9.68 -13.69 10.84
C SER A 141 9.45 -12.27 10.31
N LEU A 142 8.18 -11.88 10.18
CA LEU A 142 7.84 -10.51 9.80
C LEU A 142 8.19 -9.55 10.94
N ALA A 143 8.96 -8.51 10.63
CA ALA A 143 9.29 -7.42 11.55
C ALA A 143 8.11 -6.44 11.66
N ASN A 144 8.09 -5.62 12.72
CA ASN A 144 7.09 -4.57 12.90
C ASN A 144 7.72 -3.20 12.63
N LEU A 145 6.98 -2.35 11.91
CA LEU A 145 7.23 -0.93 11.80
C LEU A 145 6.79 -0.22 13.10
N PRO A 146 7.38 0.94 13.43
CA PRO A 146 6.96 1.77 14.56
C PRO A 146 5.46 2.12 14.52
N ASP A 147 4.88 2.45 15.67
CA ASP A 147 3.45 2.78 15.75
C ASP A 147 3.10 4.08 15.02
N ASP A 148 4.05 4.99 14.90
CA ASP A 148 3.95 6.34 14.33
C ASP A 148 4.57 6.47 12.92
N PHE A 149 4.90 5.36 12.26
CA PHE A 149 5.49 5.39 10.92
C PHE A 149 4.50 5.95 9.86
N ASP A 150 5.01 6.68 8.87
CA ASP A 150 4.25 6.96 7.64
C ASP A 150 4.66 5.97 6.52
N LEU A 151 3.70 5.58 5.68
CA LEU A 151 3.92 4.69 4.55
C LEU A 151 4.85 5.30 3.48
N LEU A 152 5.13 6.61 3.57
CA LEU A 152 6.10 7.28 2.71
C LEU A 152 7.55 7.05 3.18
N ASP A 153 7.75 6.57 4.41
CA ASP A 153 9.06 6.39 5.05
C ASP A 153 9.56 4.94 4.96
N LEU A 154 8.91 4.07 4.18
CA LEU A 154 9.26 2.64 4.09
C LEU A 154 10.72 2.39 3.73
N ARG A 155 11.34 3.31 2.98
CA ARG A 155 12.76 3.22 2.60
C ARG A 155 13.70 3.27 3.81
N ASP A 156 13.33 3.96 4.88
CA ASP A 156 14.17 4.09 6.07
C ASP A 156 14.28 2.76 6.84
N PHE A 157 13.34 1.85 6.59
CA PHE A 157 13.26 0.50 7.17
C PHE A 157 13.85 -0.58 6.27
N ALA A 158 14.41 -0.22 5.11
CA ALA A 158 15.04 -1.17 4.20
C ALA A 158 16.45 -1.60 4.62
N LYS A 159 16.92 -1.18 5.81
CA LYS A 159 18.21 -1.60 6.33
C LYS A 159 18.14 -3.08 6.71
N ALA A 160 18.85 -3.89 5.93
CA ALA A 160 19.21 -5.24 6.30
C ALA A 160 20.20 -5.17 7.47
N GLU A 161 19.71 -5.13 8.70
CA GLU A 161 20.52 -5.63 9.81
C GLU A 161 20.16 -7.11 9.98
N VAL A 162 21.15 -7.93 9.61
CA VAL A 162 21.23 -9.38 9.81
C VAL A 162 21.37 -9.67 11.30
#